data_AF-A0A6P1W1Y1-F1
#
_entry.id   AF-A0A6P1W1Y1-F1
#
_cell.length_a   1.000
_cell.length_b   1.000
_cell.length_c   1.000
_cell.angle_alpha   90.00
_cell.angle_beta   90.00
_cell.angle_gamma   90.00
#
_symmetry.space_group_name_H-M   'P 1'
#
loop_
_entity.id
_entity.type
_entity.pdbx_description
1 polymer ?
#
loop_
_entity_poly.entity_id
_entity_poly.type
_entity_poly.pdbx_seq_one_letter_code
_entity_poly.pdbx_strand_id
1 'polypeptide(L)'
;MNRKLSWVKEAFNRDVVIMQDEQIVGGMRRDMISSDVEAHLKTTHLRFDVRGFLLHSVTIHDLNADNQVVGQIDFAFGKRAELKLMSGESYRWKRHNMLMREWDMIRVDPYGLPEKEIVSYDLTRKFFQDAGDIVINEENSPSTIDIVVLTGLFIRNYFQRRRRLATAAIVATR
;
A
#
# COMPACT_ATOMS: atom_id res chain seq x y z
N MET A 1 -11.12 -13.64 14.07
CA MET A 1 -10.85 -14.54 12.90
C MET A 1 -9.93 -13.81 11.93
N ASN A 2 -8.87 -14.47 11.43
CA ASN A 2 -7.99 -13.85 10.43
C ASN A 2 -8.69 -13.78 9.06
N ARG A 3 -8.71 -12.61 8.44
CA ARG A 3 -9.24 -12.42 7.07
C ARG A 3 -8.08 -12.54 6.08
N LYS A 4 -8.27 -13.32 5.01
CA LYS A 4 -7.28 -13.50 3.94
C LYS A 4 -7.77 -12.88 2.64
N LEU A 5 -6.89 -12.14 1.98
CA LEU A 5 -7.06 -11.64 0.62
C LEU A 5 -5.88 -12.12 -0.22
N SER A 6 -6.03 -12.08 -1.53
CA SER A 6 -4.92 -12.20 -2.46
C SER A 6 -4.88 -11.00 -3.39
N TRP A 7 -3.71 -10.69 -3.92
CA TRP A 7 -3.51 -9.59 -4.84
C TRP A 7 -2.69 -10.06 -6.04
N VAL A 8 -2.99 -9.48 -7.19
CA VAL A 8 -2.37 -9.83 -8.47
C VAL A 8 -2.05 -8.55 -9.24
N LYS A 9 -0.88 -8.52 -9.84
CA LYS A 9 -0.44 -7.50 -10.78
C LYS A 9 0.23 -8.15 -11.98
N GLU A 10 -0.38 -8.05 -13.14
CA GLU A 10 0.25 -8.52 -14.38
C GLU A 10 1.45 -7.65 -14.77
N ALA A 11 2.43 -8.26 -15.42
CA ALA A 11 3.53 -7.53 -16.02
C ALA A 11 2.98 -6.53 -17.04
N PHE A 12 3.55 -5.32 -17.08
CA PHE A 12 3.13 -4.19 -17.95
C PHE A 12 1.75 -3.59 -17.64
N ASN A 13 0.90 -4.28 -16.90
CA ASN A 13 -0.33 -3.70 -16.38
C ASN A 13 -0.03 -2.72 -15.23
N ARG A 14 -0.73 -1.58 -15.23
CA ARG A 14 -0.65 -0.57 -14.17
C ARG A 14 -1.56 -0.91 -13.00
N ASP A 15 -2.46 -1.88 -13.21
CA ASP A 15 -3.52 -2.23 -12.29
C ASP A 15 -3.09 -3.37 -11.37
N VAL A 16 -3.55 -3.29 -10.14
CA VAL A 16 -3.53 -4.37 -9.17
C VAL A 16 -4.98 -4.79 -8.92
N VAL A 17 -5.23 -6.09 -8.91
CA VAL A 17 -6.52 -6.67 -8.57
C VAL A 17 -6.39 -7.29 -7.18
N ILE A 18 -7.41 -7.09 -6.33
CA ILE A 18 -7.50 -7.68 -4.99
C ILE A 18 -8.69 -8.64 -4.99
N MET A 19 -8.46 -9.86 -4.51
CA MET A 19 -9.43 -10.95 -4.52
C MET A 19 -9.65 -11.49 -3.11
N GLN A 20 -10.86 -11.97 -2.86
CA GLN A 20 -11.26 -12.72 -1.68
C GLN A 20 -12.08 -13.91 -2.15
N ASP A 21 -11.69 -15.13 -1.77
CA ASP A 21 -12.38 -16.36 -2.17
C ASP A 21 -12.62 -16.44 -3.69
N GLU A 22 -11.58 -16.11 -4.47
CA GLU A 22 -11.57 -16.04 -5.95
C GLU A 22 -12.46 -14.96 -6.58
N GLN A 23 -13.14 -14.15 -5.77
CA GLN A 23 -13.94 -13.01 -6.23
C GLN A 23 -13.14 -11.72 -6.18
N ILE A 24 -13.27 -10.87 -7.20
CA ILE A 24 -12.68 -9.54 -7.20
C ILE A 24 -13.43 -8.66 -6.19
N VAL A 25 -12.70 -8.18 -5.17
CA VAL A 25 -13.25 -7.32 -4.12
C VAL A 25 -12.60 -5.95 -4.07
N GLY A 26 -11.58 -5.71 -4.88
CA GLY A 26 -10.88 -4.44 -4.91
C GLY A 26 -9.86 -4.34 -6.02
N GLY A 27 -9.21 -3.18 -6.09
CA GLY A 27 -8.13 -2.94 -7.03
C GLY A 27 -7.43 -1.61 -6.79
N MET A 28 -6.33 -1.42 -7.49
CA MET A 28 -5.55 -0.19 -7.46
C MET A 28 -5.08 0.13 -8.88
N ARG A 29 -5.44 1.31 -9.37
CA ARG A 29 -5.10 1.79 -10.70
C ARG A 29 -4.39 3.12 -10.60
N ARG A 30 -3.34 3.27 -11.40
CA ARG A 30 -2.70 4.57 -11.61
C ARG A 30 -3.28 5.24 -12.84
N ASP A 31 -3.62 6.51 -12.70
CA ASP A 31 -4.05 7.32 -13.83
C ASP A 31 -2.93 7.47 -14.87
N MET A 32 -3.31 7.64 -16.14
CA MET A 32 -2.38 7.84 -17.24
C MET A 32 -1.86 9.27 -17.29
N ILE A 33 -2.67 10.23 -16.84
CA ILE A 33 -2.41 11.67 -16.97
C ILE A 33 -1.83 12.23 -15.67
N SER A 34 -2.37 11.81 -14.51
CA SER A 34 -1.87 12.24 -13.20
C SER A 34 -0.88 11.24 -12.56
N SER A 35 -0.15 11.72 -11.54
CA SER A 35 0.66 10.87 -10.67
C SER A 35 -0.18 10.07 -9.67
N ASP A 36 -1.45 10.42 -9.53
CA ASP A 36 -2.35 9.89 -8.52
C ASP A 36 -2.68 8.41 -8.77
N VAL A 37 -3.04 7.76 -7.67
CA VAL A 37 -3.44 6.36 -7.67
C VAL A 37 -4.81 6.29 -7.03
N GLU A 38 -5.77 5.71 -7.74
CA GLU A 38 -7.07 5.36 -7.20
C GLU A 38 -7.03 3.91 -6.74
N ALA A 39 -7.60 3.62 -5.59
CA ALA A 39 -7.69 2.27 -5.08
C ALA A 39 -9.01 2.05 -4.36
N HIS A 40 -9.59 0.87 -4.51
CA HIS A 40 -10.82 0.51 -3.82
C HIS A 40 -10.71 -0.89 -3.23
N LEU A 41 -11.40 -1.09 -2.12
CA LEU A 41 -11.58 -2.39 -1.49
C LEU A 41 -12.95 -2.39 -0.85
N LYS A 42 -13.84 -3.28 -1.30
CA LYS A 42 -15.24 -3.32 -0.90
C LYS A 42 -15.92 -1.95 -1.05
N THR A 43 -16.32 -1.34 0.07
CA THR A 43 -16.99 -0.03 0.14
C THR A 43 -16.02 1.12 0.39
N THR A 44 -14.72 0.85 0.49
CA THR A 44 -13.69 1.88 0.71
C THR A 44 -13.12 2.28 -0.65
N HIS A 45 -13.14 3.57 -0.97
CA HIS A 45 -12.60 4.10 -2.22
C HIS A 45 -11.68 5.27 -1.93
N LEU A 46 -10.40 5.12 -2.28
CA LEU A 46 -9.35 6.07 -1.94
C LEU A 46 -8.68 6.64 -3.17
N ARG A 47 -8.28 7.91 -3.06
CA ARG A 47 -7.32 8.55 -3.96
C ARG A 47 -6.07 8.92 -3.19
N PHE A 48 -4.94 8.37 -3.63
CA PHE A 48 -3.61 8.77 -3.19
C PHE A 48 -3.16 9.96 -4.07
N ASP A 49 -3.25 11.16 -3.52
CA ASP A 49 -2.78 12.42 -4.14
C ASP A 49 -1.24 12.47 -4.01
N VAL A 50 -0.57 12.15 -5.12
CA VAL A 50 0.89 12.07 -5.18
C VAL A 50 1.40 13.38 -5.77
N ARG A 51 1.57 14.40 -4.93
CA ARG A 51 2.09 15.70 -5.38
C ARG A 51 3.59 15.66 -5.63
N GLY A 52 4.02 16.26 -6.75
CA GLY A 52 5.42 16.54 -7.07
C GLY A 52 6.25 15.36 -7.59
N PHE A 53 7.32 15.67 -8.32
CA PHE A 53 8.20 14.67 -8.97
C PHE A 53 9.18 13.99 -7.99
N LEU A 54 9.22 14.43 -6.72
CA LEU A 54 10.29 14.16 -5.73
C LEU A 54 9.85 14.14 -4.24
N LEU A 55 8.56 14.14 -3.90
CA LEU A 55 8.12 14.42 -2.51
C LEU A 55 8.05 13.20 -1.57
N HIS A 56 8.24 13.52 -0.29
CA HIS A 56 8.34 12.63 0.87
C HIS A 56 6.99 12.29 1.49
N SER A 57 5.86 12.75 0.93
CA SER A 57 4.54 12.43 1.48
C SER A 57 3.45 12.32 0.43
N VAL A 58 2.36 11.62 0.78
CA VAL A 58 1.18 11.38 -0.05
C VAL A 58 -0.07 11.60 0.80
N THR A 59 -1.01 12.41 0.31
CA THR A 59 -2.29 12.63 0.99
C THR A 59 -3.31 11.60 0.52
N ILE A 60 -4.08 11.04 1.46
CA ILE A 60 -5.11 10.04 1.18
C ILE A 60 -6.47 10.71 1.30
N HIS A 61 -7.25 10.65 0.23
CA HIS A 61 -8.63 11.12 0.19
C HIS A 61 -9.59 9.93 0.11
N ASP A 62 -10.71 10.00 0.83
CA ASP A 62 -11.84 9.08 0.67
C ASP A 62 -12.82 9.66 -0.35
N LEU A 63 -12.95 8.98 -1.48
CA LEU A 63 -13.79 9.38 -2.60
C LEU A 63 -15.29 9.14 -2.33
N ASN A 64 -15.64 8.30 -1.36
CA ASN A 64 -17.02 8.07 -0.97
C ASN A 64 -17.52 9.12 0.05
N ALA A 65 -16.59 9.85 0.67
CA ALA A 65 -16.87 10.91 1.62
C ALA A 65 -16.52 12.29 1.05
N ASP A 66 -17.02 12.62 -0.14
CA ASP A 66 -16.80 13.91 -0.83
C ASP A 66 -15.32 14.33 -0.94
N ASN A 67 -14.43 13.36 -1.20
CA ASN A 67 -12.99 13.56 -1.34
C ASN A 67 -12.33 14.13 -0.06
N GLN A 68 -12.89 13.83 1.12
CA GLN A 68 -12.33 14.21 2.41
C GLN A 68 -10.97 13.56 2.65
N VAL A 69 -10.06 14.29 3.32
CA VAL A 69 -8.75 13.75 3.72
C VAL A 69 -8.95 12.78 4.88
N VAL A 70 -8.47 11.55 4.72
CA VAL A 70 -8.56 10.48 5.75
C VAL A 70 -7.21 10.09 6.32
N GLY A 71 -6.12 10.50 5.67
CA GLY A 71 -4.78 10.29 6.22
C GLY A 71 -3.67 10.81 5.32
N GLN A 72 -2.44 10.58 5.77
CA GLN A 72 -1.21 10.95 5.09
C GLN A 72 -0.18 9.83 5.23
N ILE A 73 0.58 9.60 4.16
CA ILE A 73 1.74 8.72 4.15
C ILE A 73 2.98 9.60 4.18
N ASP A 74 3.88 9.37 5.12
CA ASP A 74 5.21 9.99 5.19
C ASP A 74 6.27 8.95 4.85
N PHE A 75 7.10 9.24 3.85
CA PHE A 75 8.24 8.44 3.43
C PHE A 75 9.53 8.95 4.06
N ALA A 76 10.20 8.08 4.80
CA ALA A 76 11.50 8.37 5.40
C ALA A 76 12.65 7.71 4.61
N PHE A 77 13.87 8.17 4.89
CA PHE A 77 15.09 7.54 4.38
C PHE A 77 15.15 6.04 4.75
N GLY A 78 15.74 5.23 3.85
CA GLY A 78 15.95 3.81 4.11
C GLY A 78 14.73 2.91 3.81
N LYS A 79 13.85 3.31 2.89
CA LYS A 79 12.63 2.57 2.50
C LYS A 79 11.68 2.36 3.69
N ARG A 80 11.46 3.41 4.47
CA ARG A 80 10.48 3.41 5.57
C ARG A 80 9.31 4.29 5.18
N ALA A 81 8.12 3.91 5.60
CA ALA A 81 6.93 4.71 5.41
C ALA A 81 6.04 4.61 6.65
N GLU A 82 5.31 5.67 6.93
CA GLU A 82 4.36 5.76 8.03
C GLU A 82 3.05 6.30 7.51
N LEU A 83 1.95 5.64 7.85
CA LEU A 83 0.59 6.11 7.63
C LEU A 83 0.09 6.77 8.91
N LYS A 84 -0.41 7.99 8.81
CA LYS A 84 -1.11 8.71 9.89
C LYS A 84 -2.55 8.95 9.45
N LEU A 85 -3.50 8.41 10.21
CA LEU A 85 -4.92 8.62 9.97
C LEU A 85 -5.42 9.84 10.71
N MET A 86 -6.47 10.47 10.17
CA MET A 86 -7.12 11.61 10.84
C MET A 86 -7.78 11.22 12.18
N SER A 87 -8.04 9.93 12.39
CA SER A 87 -8.48 9.39 13.69
C SER A 87 -7.41 9.47 14.79
N GLY A 88 -6.16 9.79 14.43
CA GLY A 88 -5.01 9.79 15.34
C GLY A 88 -4.25 8.46 15.37
N GLU A 89 -4.75 7.42 14.71
CA GLU A 89 -4.03 6.16 14.57
C GLU A 89 -2.85 6.29 13.60
N SER A 90 -1.74 5.62 13.91
CA SER A 90 -0.58 5.58 13.03
C SER A 90 -0.08 4.15 12.82
N TYR A 91 0.45 3.91 11.63
CA TYR A 91 0.90 2.60 11.19
C TYR A 91 2.25 2.71 10.49
N ARG A 92 3.21 1.88 10.89
CA ARG A 92 4.53 1.82 10.30
C ARG A 92 4.60 0.69 9.28
N TRP A 93 5.08 1.01 8.09
CA TRP A 93 5.44 0.02 7.09
C TRP A 93 6.81 -0.57 7.42
N LYS A 94 6.85 -1.88 7.68
CA LYS A 94 8.07 -2.62 7.99
C LYS A 94 8.31 -3.71 6.97
N ARG A 95 9.55 -3.80 6.49
CA ARG A 95 9.99 -4.84 5.56
C ARG A 95 10.77 -5.91 6.31
N HIS A 96 10.48 -7.17 6.04
CA HIS A 96 11.20 -8.29 6.68
C HIS A 96 12.50 -8.68 5.98
N ASN A 97 12.57 -8.54 4.65
CA ASN A 97 13.73 -9.02 3.88
C ASN A 97 14.26 -8.02 2.84
N MET A 98 15.55 -8.14 2.47
CA MET A 98 16.20 -7.24 1.51
C MET A 98 15.51 -7.26 0.12
N LEU A 99 14.86 -8.38 -0.23
CA LEU A 99 14.20 -8.62 -1.51
C LEU A 99 12.83 -7.94 -1.64
N MET A 100 12.28 -7.36 -0.55
CA MET A 100 10.92 -6.81 -0.50
C MET A 100 9.85 -7.85 -0.87
N ARG A 101 10.04 -9.09 -0.40
CA ARG A 101 9.05 -10.14 -0.60
C ARG A 101 7.96 -10.13 0.47
N GLU A 102 8.30 -9.68 1.67
CA GLU A 102 7.38 -9.64 2.80
C GLU A 102 7.46 -8.26 3.45
N TRP A 103 6.31 -7.74 3.83
CA TRP A 103 6.18 -6.48 4.56
C TRP A 103 4.89 -6.46 5.36
N ASP A 104 4.85 -5.62 6.38
CA ASP A 104 3.70 -5.46 7.25
C ASP A 104 3.34 -4.00 7.44
N MET A 105 2.08 -3.78 7.80
CA MET A 105 1.60 -2.57 8.46
C MET A 105 1.44 -2.86 9.95
N ILE A 106 2.25 -2.18 10.75
CA ILE A 106 2.34 -2.35 12.20
C ILE A 106 1.72 -1.12 12.86
N ARG A 107 0.72 -1.31 13.73
CA ARG A 107 0.14 -0.20 14.49
C ARG A 107 1.16 0.32 15.47
N VAL A 108 1.37 1.64 15.45
CA VAL A 108 2.23 2.33 16.41
C VAL A 108 1.36 2.75 17.58
N ASP A 109 1.71 2.25 18.77
CA ASP A 109 1.02 2.63 19.99
C ASP A 109 1.62 3.93 20.57
N PRO A 110 0.80 4.95 20.89
CA PRO A 110 1.29 6.22 21.39
C PRO A 110 1.86 6.14 22.82
N TYR A 111 1.57 5.07 23.56
CA TYR A 111 2.04 4.83 24.92
C TYR A 111 3.23 3.85 24.98
N GLY A 112 3.80 3.47 23.83
CA GLY A 112 5.00 2.63 23.76
C GLY A 112 4.77 1.16 24.09
N LEU A 113 3.51 0.70 24.05
CA LEU A 113 3.18 -0.72 24.12
C LEU A 113 3.79 -1.49 22.93
N PRO A 114 3.97 -2.82 23.05
CA PRO A 114 4.56 -3.62 21.98
C PRO A 114 3.80 -3.41 20.66
N GLU A 115 4.59 -3.10 19.63
CA GLU A 115 4.15 -2.97 18.24
C GLU A 115 3.28 -4.18 17.84
N LYS A 116 2.05 -3.91 17.38
CA LYS A 116 1.12 -4.96 16.95
C LYS A 116 1.05 -5.00 15.44
N GLU A 117 1.32 -6.16 14.87
CA GLU A 117 1.18 -6.42 13.44
C GLU A 117 -0.30 -6.54 13.07
N ILE A 118 -0.75 -5.68 12.15
CA ILE A 118 -2.17 -5.59 11.80
C ILE A 118 -2.44 -6.26 10.46
N VAL A 119 -1.58 -5.97 9.47
CA VAL A 119 -1.72 -6.50 8.12
C VAL A 119 -0.36 -6.95 7.61
N SER A 120 -0.26 -8.22 7.25
CA SER A 120 0.92 -8.85 6.65
C SER A 120 0.70 -9.03 5.15
N TYR A 121 1.77 -8.89 4.37
CA TYR A 121 1.73 -9.07 2.92
C TYR A 121 2.91 -9.90 2.47
N ASP A 122 2.68 -10.72 1.45
CA ASP A 122 3.76 -11.42 0.76
C ASP A 122 3.80 -11.11 -0.76
N LEU A 123 4.85 -11.61 -1.40
CA LEU A 123 5.08 -11.50 -2.83
C LEU A 123 5.62 -12.81 -3.36
N THR A 124 4.79 -13.46 -4.16
CA THR A 124 5.17 -14.51 -5.08
C THR A 124 5.39 -13.91 -6.47
N ARG A 125 6.63 -13.96 -6.96
CA ARG A 125 6.96 -13.55 -8.34
C ARG A 125 6.81 -14.71 -9.30
N LYS A 126 6.02 -14.53 -10.35
CA LYS A 126 5.99 -15.39 -11.54
C LYS A 126 6.59 -14.62 -12.73
N PHE A 127 6.93 -15.33 -13.80
CA PHE A 127 7.63 -14.75 -14.97
C PHE A 127 6.92 -13.53 -15.58
N PHE A 128 5.58 -13.49 -15.55
CA PHE A 128 4.78 -12.40 -16.12
C PHE A 128 3.80 -11.77 -15.12
N GLN A 129 3.97 -12.02 -13.83
CA GLN A 129 2.98 -11.64 -12.83
C GLN A 129 3.62 -11.51 -11.44
N ASP A 130 3.35 -10.40 -10.77
CA ASP A 130 3.55 -10.29 -9.32
C ASP A 130 2.23 -10.67 -8.64
N ALA A 131 2.27 -11.53 -7.64
CA ALA A 131 1.09 -11.89 -6.86
C ALA A 131 1.45 -12.05 -5.38
N GLY A 132 0.45 -12.18 -4.51
CA GLY A 132 0.67 -12.52 -3.11
C GLY A 132 -0.63 -12.55 -2.32
N ASP A 133 -0.50 -12.86 -1.05
CA ASP A 133 -1.52 -12.91 -0.03
C ASP A 133 -1.42 -11.68 0.88
N ILE A 134 -2.55 -11.33 1.47
CA ILE A 134 -2.69 -10.30 2.50
C ILE A 134 -3.40 -10.98 3.67
N VAL A 135 -2.76 -10.99 4.84
CA VAL A 135 -3.31 -11.56 6.07
C VAL A 135 -3.63 -10.44 7.03
N ILE A 136 -4.88 -10.37 7.47
CA ILE A 136 -5.37 -9.36 8.40
C ILE A 136 -5.56 -10.03 9.77
N ASN A 137 -4.82 -9.55 10.76
CA ASN A 137 -4.72 -10.15 12.10
C ASN A 137 -5.57 -9.43 13.16
N GLU A 138 -6.23 -8.32 12.82
CA GLU A 138 -7.02 -7.52 13.77
C GLU A 138 -8.46 -7.30 13.29
N GLU A 139 -9.40 -7.22 14.23
CA GLU A 139 -10.82 -6.93 14.02
C GLU A 139 -11.14 -5.44 14.30
N ASN A 140 -10.27 -4.52 13.84
CA ASN A 140 -10.62 -3.09 13.83
C ASN A 140 -11.83 -2.82 12.90
N SER A 141 -12.35 -1.58 12.96
CA SER A 141 -13.38 -1.13 12.03
C SER A 141 -13.04 -1.52 10.58
N PRO A 142 -13.96 -2.16 9.84
CA PRO A 142 -13.70 -2.64 8.48
C PRO A 142 -13.14 -1.54 7.56
N SER A 143 -13.62 -0.30 7.70
CA SER A 143 -13.13 0.83 6.89
C SER A 143 -11.68 1.19 7.17
N THR A 144 -11.27 1.23 8.44
CA THR A 144 -9.87 1.51 8.82
C THR A 144 -8.94 0.43 8.28
N ILE A 145 -9.33 -0.84 8.42
CA ILE A 145 -8.53 -1.96 7.91
C ILE A 145 -8.37 -1.86 6.40
N ASP A 146 -9.46 -1.59 5.67
CA ASP A 146 -9.39 -1.48 4.22
C ASP A 146 -8.46 -0.33 3.79
N ILE A 147 -8.44 0.80 4.52
CA ILE A 147 -7.45 1.89 4.28
C ILE A 147 -6.02 1.40 4.51
N VAL A 148 -5.76 0.68 5.59
CA VAL A 148 -4.42 0.13 5.91
C VAL A 148 -3.98 -0.87 4.83
N VAL A 149 -4.88 -1.75 4.38
CA VAL A 149 -4.65 -2.72 3.29
C VAL A 149 -4.24 -2.03 2.00
N LEU A 150 -5.05 -1.07 1.55
CA LEU A 150 -4.79 -0.32 0.33
C LEU A 150 -3.49 0.49 0.42
N THR A 151 -3.22 1.09 1.58
CA THR A 151 -2.01 1.87 1.82
C THR A 151 -0.75 1.00 1.79
N GLY A 152 -0.76 -0.18 2.40
CA GLY A 152 0.39 -1.08 2.40
C GLY A 152 0.76 -1.55 0.99
N LEU A 153 -0.25 -1.87 0.15
CA LEU A 153 -0.03 -2.18 -1.27
C LEU A 153 0.53 -0.98 -2.05
N PHE A 154 0.01 0.22 -1.79
CA PHE A 154 0.47 1.45 -2.43
C PHE A 154 1.96 1.70 -2.15
N ILE A 155 2.36 1.65 -0.87
CA ILE A 155 3.73 1.87 -0.41
C ILE A 155 4.70 0.87 -1.08
N ARG A 156 4.31 -0.42 -1.13
CA ARG A 156 5.11 -1.45 -1.81
C ARG A 156 5.30 -1.13 -3.29
N ASN A 157 4.22 -0.78 -3.99
CA ASN A 157 4.27 -0.43 -5.41
C ASN A 157 5.11 0.83 -5.66
N TYR A 158 5.02 1.83 -4.79
CA TYR A 158 5.84 3.04 -4.83
C TYR A 158 7.34 2.70 -4.74
N PHE A 159 7.76 1.94 -3.72
CA PHE A 159 9.17 1.59 -3.54
C PHE A 159 9.71 0.69 -4.66
N GLN A 160 8.89 -0.25 -5.17
CA GLN A 160 9.31 -1.07 -6.30
C GLN A 160 9.55 -0.25 -7.57
N ARG A 161 8.68 0.73 -7.86
CA ARG A 161 8.86 1.64 -8.99
C ARG A 161 10.13 2.45 -8.84
N ARG A 162 10.35 3.04 -7.66
CA ARG A 162 11.58 3.81 -7.38
C ARG A 162 12.84 2.98 -7.60
N ARG A 163 12.82 1.69 -7.24
CA ARG A 163 13.92 0.76 -7.50
C ARG A 163 14.15 0.54 -9.01
N ARG A 164 13.08 0.32 -9.79
CA ARG A 164 13.19 0.12 -11.25
C ARG A 164 13.77 1.35 -11.96
N LEU A 165 13.35 2.55 -11.56
CA LEU A 165 13.88 3.81 -12.10
C LEU A 165 15.36 4.01 -11.78
N ALA A 166 15.78 3.71 -10.54
CA ALA A 166 17.19 3.78 -10.16
C ALA A 166 18.07 2.79 -10.94
N THR A 167 17.59 1.56 -11.16
CA THR A 167 18.31 0.57 -11.99
C THR A 167 18.42 1.02 -13.45
N ALA A 168 17.34 1.55 -14.02
CA ALA A 168 17.35 2.04 -15.41
C ALA A 168 18.31 3.23 -15.59
N ALA A 169 18.37 4.15 -14.62
CA ALA A 169 19.31 5.27 -14.65
C ALA A 169 20.77 4.80 -14.63
N ILE A 170 21.12 3.82 -13.78
CA ILE A 170 22.47 3.25 -13.70
C ILE A 170 22.88 2.60 -15.03
N VAL A 171 21.96 1.87 -15.67
CA VAL A 171 22.22 1.23 -16.97
C VAL A 171 22.39 2.26 -18.08
N ALA A 172 21.61 3.36 -18.07
CA ALA A 172 21.73 4.42 -19.08
C ALA A 172 23.01 5.26 -18.97
N THR A 173 23.68 5.24 -17.81
CA THR A 173 24.95 5.94 -17.56
C THR A 173 26.20 5.08 -17.73
N ARG A 174 26.05 3.80 -18.10
CA ARG A 174 27.15 2.90 -18.45
C ARG A 174 27.24 2.73 -19.96
#